data_AF-A0A482URZ4-F1
#
_entry.id   AF-A0A482URZ4-F1
#
_cell.length_a   1.000
_cell.length_b   1.000
_cell.length_c   1.000
_cell.angle_alpha   90.00
_cell.angle_beta   90.00
_cell.angle_gamma   90.00
#
_symmetry.space_group_name_H-M   'P 1'
#
loop_
_entity.id
_entity.type
_entity.pdbx_description
1 polymer ?
#
loop_
_entity_poly.entity_id
_entity_poly.type
_entity_poly.pdbx_seq_one_letter_code
_entity_poly.pdbx_strand_id
1 'polypeptide(L)'
;MELLVRMLQCMWHSDDIEYIVWILEIFMCVWINCVCIMVVDIHMYVCMHSYIYISHRECITHIPPYPDLGGASAQIAFYLPSQDILEGLFKLQIGGQKEWNVYTKSFLQYGINSARQRHIQRVADSYFNAPSTVTSAGTTTVTIETACFHAGYSEVLPKYVVPSNSNPKNNINSITMVQIAGPSVSTPASSLNNKYAQCRELIKPLLEKSPTSFCAQVYHNDCSIANAYQPPLPHTAPSGTSNSGLNNALDRVHGNFLGTSTYKYAWMFLQLPETASLRDFDAKAVDICKYTYTDLQAYYINNSLNTDNDKMTDIIPYTCFIAAYISVLLQGKDDVWRACYYCYLW
;
A
#
# COMPACT_ATOMS: atom_id res chain seq x y z
N MET A 1 22.63 -14.61 24.36
CA MET A 1 21.99 -15.23 25.54
C MET A 1 22.82 -15.06 26.81
N GLU A 2 24.13 -15.32 26.81
CA GLU A 2 24.97 -15.15 28.02
C GLU A 2 25.01 -13.74 28.61
N LEU A 3 24.98 -12.70 27.77
CA LEU A 3 24.92 -11.30 28.26
C LEU A 3 23.62 -10.99 29.02
N LEU A 4 22.51 -11.58 28.58
CA LEU A 4 21.18 -11.42 29.19
C LEU A 4 21.11 -12.13 30.55
N VAL A 5 21.72 -13.32 30.66
CA VAL A 5 21.81 -14.08 31.91
C VAL A 5 22.65 -13.32 32.94
N ARG A 6 23.74 -12.67 32.53
CA ARG A 6 24.58 -11.87 33.44
C ARG A 6 23.92 -10.57 33.89
N MET A 7 23.13 -9.91 33.04
CA MET A 7 22.36 -8.72 33.45
C MET A 7 21.26 -9.07 34.46
N LEU A 8 20.54 -10.18 34.24
CA LEU A 8 19.50 -10.65 35.16
C LEU A 8 20.06 -11.09 36.52
N GLN A 9 21.29 -11.60 36.57
CA GLN A 9 21.96 -11.93 37.83
C GLN A 9 22.37 -10.69 38.64
N CYS A 10 22.67 -9.56 38.01
CA CYS A 10 22.95 -8.31 38.73
C CYS A 10 21.67 -7.64 39.29
N MET A 11 20.51 -7.88 38.68
CA MET A 11 19.25 -7.24 39.09
C MET A 11 18.55 -7.91 40.27
N TRP A 12 18.90 -9.16 40.62
CA TRP A 12 18.28 -9.92 41.72
C TRP A 12 18.64 -9.35 43.12
N HIS A 13 19.54 -8.38 43.24
CA HIS A 13 19.90 -7.77 44.53
C HIS A 13 19.36 -6.34 44.73
N SER A 14 18.39 -5.92 43.92
CA SER A 14 17.73 -4.62 44.05
C SER A 14 16.30 -4.81 44.54
N ASP A 15 15.99 -4.32 45.75
CA ASP A 15 14.64 -4.42 46.38
C ASP A 15 13.59 -3.47 45.78
N ASP A 16 13.93 -2.67 44.76
CA ASP A 16 13.01 -1.75 44.10
C ASP A 16 12.25 -2.40 42.93
N ILE A 17 11.06 -2.93 43.25
CA ILE A 17 10.12 -3.54 42.30
C ILE A 17 9.67 -2.57 41.19
N GLU A 18 9.58 -1.26 41.45
CA GLU A 18 9.14 -0.28 40.44
C GLU A 18 10.14 -0.13 39.29
N TYR A 19 11.44 -0.31 39.54
CA TYR A 19 12.48 -0.17 38.51
C TYR A 19 12.50 -1.38 37.56
N ILE A 20 12.12 -2.56 38.06
CA ILE A 20 12.06 -3.81 37.28
C ILE A 20 10.91 -3.76 36.26
N VAL A 21 9.77 -3.17 36.62
CA VAL A 21 8.61 -3.03 35.72
C VAL A 21 8.93 -2.11 34.54
N TRP A 22 9.60 -0.98 34.79
CA TRP A 22 9.99 -0.03 33.75
C TRP A 22 11.02 -0.62 32.75
N ILE A 23 11.98 -1.40 33.25
CA ILE A 23 12.97 -2.05 32.39
C ILE A 23 12.34 -3.17 31.56
N LEU A 24 11.39 -3.93 32.12
CA LEU A 24 10.68 -4.97 31.38
C LEU A 24 9.77 -4.40 30.27
N GLU A 25 9.13 -3.25 30.49
CA GLU A 25 8.38 -2.55 29.44
C GLU A 25 9.29 -2.07 28.29
N ILE A 26 10.46 -1.50 28.61
CA ILE A 26 11.44 -1.09 27.58
C ILE A 26 11.99 -2.30 26.82
N PHE A 27 12.32 -3.40 27.52
CA PHE A 27 12.82 -4.62 26.89
C PHE A 27 11.74 -5.30 26.04
N MET A 28 10.47 -5.34 26.45
CA MET A 28 9.40 -5.87 25.61
C MET A 28 9.17 -4.99 24.38
N CYS A 29 9.26 -3.66 24.49
CA CYS A 29 9.20 -2.77 23.33
C CYS A 29 10.37 -2.97 22.36
N VAL A 30 11.60 -3.13 22.85
CA VAL A 30 12.77 -3.37 21.99
C VAL A 30 12.74 -4.77 21.40
N TRP A 31 12.31 -5.78 22.14
CA TRP A 31 12.25 -7.16 21.66
C TRP A 31 11.12 -7.37 20.64
N ILE A 32 9.93 -6.78 20.85
CA ILE A 32 8.85 -6.82 19.85
C ILE A 32 9.27 -6.09 18.58
N ASN A 33 9.91 -4.91 18.68
CA ASN A 33 10.37 -4.19 17.49
C ASN A 33 11.54 -4.90 16.78
N CYS A 34 12.52 -5.46 17.50
CA CYS A 34 13.64 -6.20 16.88
C CYS A 34 13.23 -7.56 16.33
N VAL A 35 12.30 -8.28 16.98
CA VAL A 35 11.75 -9.54 16.45
C VAL A 35 10.85 -9.26 15.27
N CYS A 36 10.07 -8.18 15.25
CA CYS A 36 9.32 -7.78 14.05
C CYS A 36 10.26 -7.40 12.89
N ILE A 37 11.36 -6.68 13.14
CA ILE A 37 12.33 -6.34 12.09
C ILE A 37 13.03 -7.60 11.54
N MET A 38 13.49 -8.51 12.42
CA MET A 38 14.12 -9.77 11.97
C MET A 38 13.13 -10.76 11.33
N VAL A 39 11.87 -10.81 11.77
CA VAL A 39 10.84 -11.66 11.17
C VAL A 39 10.37 -11.10 9.82
N VAL A 40 10.42 -9.78 9.61
CA VAL A 40 10.17 -9.16 8.30
C VAL A 40 11.32 -9.45 7.34
N ASP A 41 12.58 -9.36 7.78
CA ASP A 41 13.73 -9.71 6.95
C ASP A 41 13.77 -11.22 6.63
N ILE A 42 13.45 -12.08 7.61
CA ILE A 42 13.33 -13.53 7.38
C ILE A 42 12.12 -13.85 6.49
N HIS A 43 10.97 -13.20 6.64
CA HIS A 43 9.86 -13.36 5.70
C HIS A 43 10.22 -12.86 4.31
N MET A 44 11.02 -11.81 4.15
CA MET A 44 11.48 -11.39 2.83
C MET A 44 12.47 -12.42 2.24
N TYR A 45 13.36 -12.97 3.07
CA TYR A 45 14.29 -14.04 2.66
C TYR A 45 13.59 -15.36 2.33
N VAL A 46 12.52 -15.70 3.07
CA VAL A 46 11.67 -16.88 2.87
C VAL A 46 10.71 -16.66 1.69
N CYS A 47 10.09 -15.48 1.55
CA CYS A 47 9.29 -15.13 0.37
C CYS A 47 10.15 -15.08 -0.89
N MET A 48 11.38 -14.55 -0.84
CA MET A 48 12.31 -14.63 -1.99
C MET A 48 12.74 -16.08 -2.26
N HIS A 49 12.94 -16.92 -1.24
CA HIS A 49 13.21 -18.34 -1.44
C HIS A 49 12.02 -19.11 -2.04
N SER A 50 10.78 -18.71 -1.74
CA SER A 50 9.57 -19.40 -2.19
C SER A 50 9.03 -18.90 -3.54
N TYR A 51 9.32 -17.67 -3.96
CA TYR A 51 8.69 -17.06 -5.15
C TYR A 51 9.63 -16.74 -6.33
N ILE A 52 10.92 -17.06 -6.25
CA ILE A 52 11.79 -17.04 -7.44
C ILE A 52 11.57 -18.35 -8.22
N TYR A 53 10.41 -18.46 -8.88
CA TYR A 53 10.16 -19.50 -9.89
C TYR A 53 10.90 -19.13 -11.18
N ILE A 54 12.12 -19.65 -11.32
CA ILE A 54 12.88 -19.56 -12.57
C ILE A 54 12.37 -20.66 -13.48
N SER A 55 11.45 -20.31 -14.38
CA SER A 55 11.05 -21.19 -15.49
C SER A 55 12.30 -21.58 -16.29
N HIS A 56 12.54 -22.88 -16.38
CA HIS A 56 13.76 -23.45 -16.96
C HIS A 56 13.66 -23.46 -18.49
N ARG A 57 14.69 -22.89 -19.13
CA ARG A 57 15.02 -22.85 -20.57
C ARG A 57 14.42 -21.68 -21.39
N GLU A 58 15.35 -20.81 -21.81
CA GLU A 58 15.32 -19.90 -22.97
C GLU A 58 14.93 -18.40 -22.83
N CYS A 59 14.56 -17.88 -21.65
CA CYS A 59 14.29 -16.43 -21.46
C CYS A 59 14.97 -15.78 -20.23
N ILE A 60 16.20 -16.16 -19.86
CA ILE A 60 16.88 -15.70 -18.62
C ILE A 60 17.67 -14.38 -18.82
N THR A 61 17.26 -13.53 -19.75
CA THR A 61 17.82 -12.17 -19.87
C THR A 61 17.01 -11.13 -19.10
N HIS A 62 15.73 -11.39 -18.79
CA HIS A 62 14.83 -10.40 -18.19
C HIS A 62 14.06 -11.00 -17.01
N ILE A 63 14.38 -10.54 -15.79
CA ILE A 63 13.53 -10.75 -14.61
C ILE A 63 12.49 -9.62 -14.63
N PRO A 64 11.18 -9.91 -14.78
CA PRO A 64 10.17 -8.86 -14.73
C PRO A 64 10.17 -8.24 -13.33
N PRO A 65 10.03 -6.91 -13.24
CA PRO A 65 9.73 -6.26 -11.97
C PRO A 65 8.52 -6.88 -11.25
N TYR A 66 8.60 -6.95 -9.93
CA TYR A 66 7.65 -7.66 -9.07
C TYR A 66 7.15 -6.76 -7.93
N PRO A 67 5.98 -6.12 -8.10
CA PRO A 67 5.28 -5.47 -7.00
C PRO A 67 4.38 -6.45 -6.24
N ASP A 68 4.56 -6.53 -4.92
CA ASP A 68 3.66 -7.27 -4.02
C ASP A 68 2.89 -6.29 -3.12
N LEU A 69 1.60 -6.54 -2.91
CA LEU A 69 0.76 -5.72 -2.04
C LEU A 69 0.05 -6.62 -1.04
N GLY A 70 0.67 -6.79 0.12
CA GLY A 70 0.10 -7.52 1.24
C GLY A 70 -0.86 -6.67 2.07
N GLY A 71 -1.34 -7.25 3.18
CA GLY A 71 -2.21 -6.57 4.13
C GLY A 71 -1.51 -5.43 4.89
N ALA A 72 -0.30 -5.68 5.39
CA ALA A 72 0.44 -4.74 6.24
C ALA A 72 1.53 -3.94 5.51
N SER A 73 2.09 -4.49 4.44
CA SER A 73 3.19 -3.90 3.69
C SER A 73 2.99 -4.01 2.18
N ALA A 74 3.67 -3.12 1.46
CA ALA A 74 3.85 -3.21 0.01
C ALA A 74 5.33 -3.43 -0.29
N GLN A 75 5.65 -4.22 -1.30
CA GLN A 75 7.01 -4.54 -1.70
C GLN A 75 7.20 -4.27 -3.18
N ILE A 76 8.43 -3.98 -3.56
CA ILE A 76 8.86 -3.92 -4.95
C ILE A 76 10.23 -4.56 -5.07
N ALA A 77 10.41 -5.40 -6.10
CA ALA A 77 11.71 -5.92 -6.46
C ALA A 77 11.91 -5.88 -7.98
N PHE A 78 13.11 -5.54 -8.45
CA PHE A 78 13.47 -5.65 -9.86
C PHE A 78 14.97 -5.75 -10.09
N TYR A 79 15.34 -6.28 -11.24
CA TYR A 79 16.73 -6.42 -11.65
C TYR A 79 17.31 -5.09 -12.17
N LEU A 80 18.57 -4.82 -11.81
CA LEU A 80 19.36 -3.72 -12.33
C LEU A 80 20.66 -4.24 -12.98
N PRO A 81 20.93 -3.91 -14.25
CA PRO A 81 22.05 -4.50 -14.98
C PRO A 81 23.43 -4.06 -14.46
N SER A 82 23.55 -2.82 -14.00
CA SER A 82 24.82 -2.30 -13.48
C SER A 82 24.57 -1.06 -12.63
N GLN A 83 24.76 -1.19 -11.32
CA GLN A 83 24.87 -0.05 -10.40
C GLN A 83 25.82 -0.39 -9.26
N ASP A 84 26.41 0.67 -8.69
CA ASP A 84 27.13 0.58 -7.42
C ASP A 84 26.18 0.14 -6.29
N ILE A 85 26.75 -0.33 -5.18
CA ILE A 85 25.96 -0.75 -4.01
C ILE A 85 25.22 0.47 -3.45
N LEU A 86 23.95 0.60 -3.81
CA LEU A 86 23.01 1.60 -3.32
C LEU A 86 22.06 0.98 -2.29
N GLU A 87 21.33 1.85 -1.57
CA GLU A 87 20.33 1.41 -0.61
C GLU A 87 19.28 0.48 -1.26
N GLY A 88 19.08 -0.70 -0.66
CA GLY A 88 18.12 -1.68 -1.16
C GLY A 88 18.61 -2.51 -2.34
N LEU A 89 19.86 -2.36 -2.79
CA LEU A 89 20.46 -3.19 -3.84
C LEU A 89 21.22 -4.38 -3.23
N PHE A 90 20.87 -5.60 -3.66
CA PHE A 90 21.49 -6.83 -3.19
C PHE A 90 22.07 -7.62 -4.36
N LYS A 91 23.24 -8.22 -4.15
CA LYS A 91 23.83 -9.17 -5.10
C LYS A 91 23.35 -10.57 -4.77
N LEU A 92 22.54 -11.14 -5.66
CA LEU A 92 22.04 -12.50 -5.56
C LEU A 92 22.78 -13.39 -6.55
N GLN A 93 23.48 -14.41 -6.07
CA GLN A 93 24.12 -15.41 -6.93
C GLN A 93 23.20 -16.63 -7.06
N ILE A 94 22.75 -16.91 -8.27
CA ILE A 94 21.89 -18.07 -8.56
C ILE A 94 22.69 -19.05 -9.42
N GLY A 95 22.81 -20.31 -8.97
CA GLY A 95 23.48 -21.36 -9.72
C GLY A 95 25.00 -21.20 -9.89
N GLY A 96 25.66 -20.45 -9.00
CA GLY A 96 27.13 -20.33 -8.94
C GLY A 96 27.80 -19.54 -10.09
N GLN A 97 27.09 -19.23 -11.17
CA GLN A 97 27.68 -18.64 -12.39
C GLN A 97 27.24 -17.21 -12.69
N LYS A 98 26.13 -16.74 -12.11
CA LYS A 98 25.57 -15.42 -12.42
C LYS A 98 25.22 -14.66 -11.15
N GLU A 99 25.81 -13.48 -11.02
CA GLU A 99 25.40 -12.47 -10.04
C GLU A 99 24.29 -11.61 -10.64
N TRP A 100 23.25 -11.37 -9.86
CA TRP A 100 22.14 -10.50 -10.20
C TRP A 100 22.09 -9.36 -9.19
N ASN A 101 22.10 -8.12 -9.65
CA ASN A 101 21.80 -7.00 -8.77
C ASN A 101 20.28 -6.84 -8.71
N VAL A 102 19.70 -7.12 -7.56
CA VAL A 102 18.26 -7.04 -7.31
C VAL A 102 18.03 -5.88 -6.36
N TYR A 103 17.32 -4.87 -6.85
CA TYR A 103 16.76 -3.85 -5.97
C TYR A 103 15.53 -4.44 -5.29
N THR A 104 15.42 -4.28 -3.97
CA THR A 104 14.22 -4.65 -3.21
C THR A 104 13.95 -3.64 -2.10
N LYS A 105 12.68 -3.34 -1.89
CA LYS A 105 12.21 -2.47 -0.81
C LYS A 105 10.87 -2.96 -0.30
N SER A 106 10.73 -2.93 1.03
CA SER A 106 9.48 -3.20 1.73
C SER A 106 9.02 -1.93 2.46
N PHE A 107 7.77 -1.57 2.26
CA PHE A 107 7.12 -0.39 2.83
C PHE A 107 6.10 -0.83 3.88
N LEU A 108 6.54 -0.88 5.14
CA LEU A 108 5.68 -1.22 6.27
C LEU A 108 4.59 -0.16 6.44
N GLN A 109 3.37 -0.58 6.74
CA GLN A 109 2.15 0.25 6.84
C GLN A 109 1.59 0.75 5.49
N TYR A 110 2.16 0.32 4.36
CA TYR A 110 1.66 0.61 3.01
C TYR A 110 0.96 -0.57 2.35
N GLY A 111 0.77 -1.68 3.08
CA GLY A 111 -0.16 -2.73 2.68
C GLY A 111 -1.60 -2.25 2.72
N ILE A 112 -2.52 -2.97 2.06
CA ILE A 112 -3.87 -2.47 1.81
C ILE A 112 -4.69 -2.26 3.09
N ASN A 113 -4.55 -3.13 4.10
CA ASN A 113 -5.28 -3.02 5.37
C ASN A 113 -4.77 -1.82 6.19
N SER A 114 -3.44 -1.67 6.25
CA SER A 114 -2.81 -0.53 6.94
C SER A 114 -3.12 0.80 6.22
N ALA A 115 -3.08 0.81 4.88
CA ALA A 115 -3.43 1.98 4.09
C ALA A 115 -4.89 2.39 4.31
N ARG A 116 -5.82 1.42 4.35
CA ARG A 116 -7.23 1.66 4.66
C ARG A 116 -7.43 2.24 6.05
N GLN A 117 -6.76 1.68 7.06
CA GLN A 117 -6.84 2.20 8.43
C GLN A 117 -6.34 3.64 8.51
N ARG A 118 -5.20 3.96 7.87
CA ARG A 118 -4.67 5.32 7.79
C ARG A 118 -5.60 6.26 7.01
N HIS A 119 -6.21 5.79 5.93
CA HIS A 119 -7.22 6.56 5.17
C HIS A 119 -8.40 6.96 6.04
N ILE A 120 -9.02 5.97 6.69
CA ILE A 120 -10.18 6.16 7.56
C ILE A 120 -9.84 7.14 8.71
N GLN A 121 -8.69 6.96 9.36
CA GLN A 121 -8.20 7.86 10.39
C GLN A 121 -8.03 9.29 9.85
N ARG A 122 -7.39 9.45 8.69
CA ARG A 122 -7.16 10.76 8.06
C ARG A 122 -8.47 11.46 7.68
N VAL A 123 -9.47 10.73 7.19
CA VAL A 123 -10.80 11.28 6.89
C VAL A 123 -11.45 11.82 8.17
N ALA A 124 -11.40 11.06 9.27
CA ALA A 124 -11.89 11.51 10.56
C ALA A 124 -11.11 12.73 11.08
N ASP A 125 -9.78 12.68 11.07
CA ASP A 125 -8.92 13.81 11.49
C ASP A 125 -9.20 15.08 10.69
N SER A 126 -9.39 14.97 9.38
CA SER A 126 -9.69 16.12 8.52
C SER A 126 -11.03 16.76 8.87
N TYR A 127 -12.03 15.96 9.25
CA TYR A 127 -13.33 16.46 9.66
C TYR A 127 -13.28 17.21 11.00
N PHE A 128 -12.60 16.65 12.01
CA PHE A 128 -12.52 17.26 13.35
C PHE A 128 -11.54 18.42 13.45
N ASN A 129 -10.52 18.47 12.57
CA ASN A 129 -9.60 19.60 12.48
C ASN A 129 -10.15 20.77 11.65
N ALA A 130 -11.30 20.61 10.97
CA ALA A 130 -11.90 21.69 10.22
C ALA A 130 -12.43 22.79 11.17
N PRO A 131 -12.23 24.09 10.89
CA PRO A 131 -12.55 25.20 11.81
C PRO A 131 -14.02 25.36 12.25
N SER A 132 -14.95 24.56 11.70
CA SER A 132 -16.39 24.86 11.73
C SER A 132 -17.29 23.72 12.23
N THR A 133 -16.74 22.57 12.63
CA THR A 133 -17.50 21.31 12.73
C THR A 133 -17.84 20.83 14.15
N VAL A 134 -17.45 21.52 15.21
CA VAL A 134 -17.74 21.05 16.58
C VAL A 134 -18.94 21.78 17.19
N THR A 135 -20.15 21.35 16.80
CA THR A 135 -21.39 21.70 17.51
C THR A 135 -21.61 20.74 18.68
N SER A 136 -21.35 21.24 19.89
CA SER A 136 -21.96 20.87 21.18
C SER A 136 -21.75 19.44 21.72
N ALA A 137 -21.34 19.39 22.99
CA ALA A 137 -21.14 18.18 23.77
C ALA A 137 -22.44 17.34 23.89
N GLY A 138 -22.39 16.13 23.34
CA GLY A 138 -23.42 15.10 23.45
C GLY A 138 -22.95 13.81 22.74
N THR A 139 -23.40 12.65 23.20
CA THR A 139 -23.06 11.35 22.58
C THR A 139 -23.79 11.20 21.24
N THR A 140 -23.25 11.82 20.19
CA THR A 140 -23.80 11.74 18.83
C THR A 140 -22.86 10.93 17.95
N THR A 141 -23.37 9.87 17.33
CA THR A 141 -22.68 9.23 16.21
C THR A 141 -22.51 10.26 15.10
N VAL A 142 -21.27 10.51 14.69
CA VAL A 142 -20.95 11.43 13.58
C VAL A 142 -20.75 10.61 12.33
N THR A 143 -21.54 10.88 11.29
CA THR A 143 -21.35 10.27 9.98
C THR A 143 -20.52 11.18 9.08
N ILE A 144 -19.42 10.67 8.55
CA ILE A 144 -18.51 11.37 7.64
C ILE A 144 -18.52 10.63 6.31
N GLU A 145 -18.89 11.32 5.24
CA GLU A 145 -18.89 10.75 3.90
C GLU A 145 -17.47 10.74 3.30
N THR A 146 -17.14 9.68 2.56
CA THR A 146 -15.89 9.57 1.80
C THR A 146 -16.15 9.09 0.37
N ALA A 147 -15.42 9.67 -0.58
CA ALA A 147 -15.48 9.26 -1.98
C ALA A 147 -14.92 7.84 -2.22
N CYS A 148 -14.18 7.27 -1.27
CA CYS A 148 -13.57 5.96 -1.42
C CYS A 148 -14.49 4.77 -1.11
N PHE A 149 -15.68 5.00 -0.54
CA PHE A 149 -16.65 3.96 -0.19
C PHE A 149 -17.83 3.95 -1.16
N HIS A 150 -18.41 2.76 -1.40
CA HIS A 150 -19.60 2.62 -2.25
C HIS A 150 -20.84 3.24 -1.61
N ALA A 151 -21.76 3.72 -2.43
CA ALA A 151 -22.98 4.32 -1.92
C ALA A 151 -23.82 3.27 -1.18
N GLY A 152 -24.32 3.61 0.01
CA GLY A 152 -25.03 2.67 0.90
C GLY A 152 -24.13 1.75 1.74
N TYR A 153 -22.81 1.88 1.64
CA TYR A 153 -21.87 1.21 2.54
C TYR A 153 -21.37 2.16 3.65
N SER A 154 -21.16 1.63 4.85
CA SER A 154 -20.53 2.36 5.95
C SER A 154 -19.86 1.43 6.95
N GLU A 155 -18.90 1.96 7.68
CA GLU A 155 -18.21 1.29 8.78
C GLU A 155 -18.12 2.23 9.99
N VAL A 156 -18.15 1.66 11.19
CA VAL A 156 -17.99 2.41 12.44
C VAL A 156 -16.55 2.27 12.93
N LEU A 157 -15.92 3.40 13.24
CA LEU A 157 -14.72 3.49 14.06
C LEU A 157 -15.13 3.41 15.54
N PRO A 158 -14.90 2.29 16.22
CA PRO A 158 -15.42 2.08 17.58
C PRO A 158 -14.76 2.97 18.63
N LYS A 159 -13.60 3.56 18.33
CA LYS A 159 -12.87 4.43 19.24
C LYS A 159 -12.09 5.48 18.46
N TYR A 160 -12.70 6.64 18.26
CA TYR A 160 -11.98 7.82 17.78
C TYR A 160 -11.74 8.78 18.96
N VAL A 161 -10.48 9.16 19.16
CA VAL A 161 -10.09 10.14 20.17
C VAL A 161 -9.98 11.48 19.46
N VAL A 162 -10.93 12.39 19.74
CA VAL A 162 -10.86 13.76 19.21
C VAL A 162 -9.63 14.44 19.80
N PRO A 163 -8.68 14.93 18.98
CA PRO A 163 -7.56 15.71 19.48
C PRO A 163 -8.09 16.97 20.19
N SER A 164 -7.84 17.09 21.50
CA SER A 164 -8.23 18.30 22.23
C SER A 164 -7.21 19.41 22.00
N ASN A 165 -7.65 20.48 21.35
CA ASN A 165 -6.84 21.69 21.12
C ASN A 165 -6.70 22.53 22.40
N SER A 166 -7.45 22.20 23.45
CA SER A 166 -7.57 22.96 24.70
C SER A 166 -7.02 22.16 25.88
N ASN A 167 -5.80 22.49 26.29
CA ASN A 167 -5.15 22.14 27.56
C ASN A 167 -5.12 20.63 27.93
N PRO A 168 -3.96 19.94 27.85
CA PRO A 168 -3.84 18.48 28.01
C PRO A 168 -4.24 17.92 29.39
N LYS A 169 -4.60 18.77 30.36
CA LYS A 169 -4.93 18.38 31.74
C LYS A 169 -6.42 18.18 32.04
N ASN A 170 -7.34 18.59 31.17
CA ASN A 170 -8.79 18.42 31.38
C ASN A 170 -9.45 17.47 30.34
N ASN A 171 -8.65 16.55 29.77
CA ASN A 171 -9.03 15.66 28.68
C ASN A 171 -10.02 14.56 29.10
N ILE A 172 -11.30 14.90 29.21
CA ILE A 172 -12.32 13.90 28.85
C ILE A 172 -12.33 13.89 27.32
N ASN A 173 -11.51 13.00 26.74
CA ASN A 173 -11.65 12.61 25.35
C ASN A 173 -13.08 12.11 25.17
N SER A 174 -13.98 12.93 24.61
CA SER A 174 -15.32 12.45 24.27
C SER A 174 -15.14 11.34 23.24
N ILE A 175 -15.41 10.10 23.67
CA ILE A 175 -15.40 8.95 22.76
C ILE A 175 -16.61 9.14 21.85
N THR A 176 -16.35 9.59 20.63
CA THR A 176 -17.37 9.72 19.59
C THR A 176 -17.32 8.48 18.72
N MET A 177 -18.48 7.84 18.51
CA MET A 177 -18.60 6.83 17.46
C MET A 177 -18.60 7.57 16.12
N VAL A 178 -17.59 7.30 15.29
CA VAL A 178 -17.45 7.91 13.97
C VAL A 178 -17.84 6.88 12.93
N GLN A 179 -18.89 7.14 12.16
CA GLN A 179 -19.29 6.31 11.05
C GLN A 179 -18.72 6.89 9.76
N ILE A 180 -17.82 6.16 9.09
CA ILE A 180 -17.34 6.53 7.77
C ILE A 180 -18.24 5.85 6.74
N ALA A 181 -18.88 6.64 5.90
CA ALA A 181 -19.86 6.17 4.93
C ALA A 181 -19.46 6.55 3.50
N GLY A 182 -19.88 5.76 2.52
CA GLY A 182 -19.96 6.24 1.14
C GLY A 182 -21.10 7.26 0.97
N PRO A 183 -21.25 7.85 -0.22
CA PRO A 183 -22.36 8.75 -0.51
C PRO A 183 -23.72 8.11 -0.25
N SER A 184 -24.75 8.91 0.04
CA SER A 184 -26.13 8.41 0.08
C SER A 184 -26.51 7.69 -1.21
N VAL A 185 -27.33 6.64 -1.12
CA VAL A 185 -27.90 5.94 -2.28
C VAL A 185 -28.79 6.83 -3.15
N SER A 186 -29.28 7.95 -2.60
CA SER A 186 -30.04 8.97 -3.33
C SER A 186 -29.16 9.98 -4.07
N THR A 187 -27.83 9.89 -3.95
CA THR A 187 -26.89 10.79 -4.62
C THR A 187 -27.06 10.67 -6.14
N PRO A 188 -27.27 11.78 -6.87
CA PRO A 188 -27.39 11.74 -8.31
C PRO A 188 -26.17 11.08 -8.98
N ALA A 189 -26.41 10.24 -10.00
CA ALA A 189 -25.33 9.55 -10.72
C ALA A 189 -24.28 10.52 -11.29
N SER A 190 -24.69 11.75 -11.67
CA SER A 190 -23.77 12.80 -12.14
C SER A 190 -22.74 13.21 -11.09
N SER A 191 -23.11 13.22 -9.81
CA SER A 191 -22.21 13.53 -8.69
C SER A 191 -21.21 12.39 -8.41
N LEU A 192 -21.51 11.16 -8.86
CA LEU A 192 -20.62 10.00 -8.72
C LEU A 192 -19.57 9.92 -9.83
N ASN A 193 -19.70 10.67 -10.92
CA ASN A 193 -18.77 10.61 -12.06
C ASN A 193 -17.32 10.98 -11.68
N ASN A 194 -17.14 11.88 -10.70
CA ASN A 194 -15.81 12.31 -10.25
C ASN A 194 -15.33 11.57 -9.00
N LYS A 195 -16.09 10.57 -8.52
CA LYS A 195 -15.83 9.91 -7.24
C LYS A 195 -14.49 9.19 -7.20
N TYR A 196 -14.12 8.50 -8.28
CA TYR A 196 -12.83 7.82 -8.38
C TYR A 196 -11.66 8.80 -8.25
N ALA A 197 -11.70 9.92 -8.98
CA ALA A 197 -10.66 10.93 -8.91
C ALA A 197 -10.60 11.59 -7.51
N GLN A 198 -11.75 11.89 -6.91
CA GLN A 198 -11.80 12.39 -5.53
C GLN A 198 -11.16 11.40 -4.54
N CYS A 199 -11.43 10.10 -4.68
CA CYS A 199 -10.80 9.09 -3.84
C CYS A 199 -9.28 9.05 -4.04
N ARG A 200 -8.80 9.14 -5.30
CA ARG A 200 -7.35 9.23 -5.59
C ARG A 200 -6.70 10.44 -4.92
N GLU A 201 -7.34 11.60 -4.95
CA GLU A 201 -6.82 12.79 -4.25
C GLU A 201 -6.74 12.61 -2.74
N LEU A 202 -7.72 11.93 -2.12
CA LEU A 202 -7.68 11.60 -0.69
C LEU A 202 -6.53 10.63 -0.34
N ILE A 203 -6.17 9.75 -1.28
CA ILE A 203 -5.13 8.74 -1.10
C ILE A 203 -3.72 9.28 -1.32
N LYS A 204 -3.50 10.23 -2.25
CA LYS A 204 -2.17 10.78 -2.57
C LYS A 204 -1.33 11.13 -1.32
N PRO A 205 -1.86 11.82 -0.30
CA PRO A 205 -1.10 12.13 0.90
C PRO A 205 -0.66 10.90 1.71
N LEU A 206 -1.37 9.76 1.61
CA LEU A 206 -1.03 8.53 2.35
C LEU A 206 0.29 7.91 1.89
N LEU A 207 0.70 8.17 0.64
CA LEU A 207 1.93 7.64 0.07
C LEU A 207 3.16 8.54 0.30
N GLU A 208 2.95 9.78 0.76
CA GLU A 208 4.03 10.73 1.06
C GLU A 208 5.04 10.90 -0.10
N LYS A 209 4.53 10.85 -1.34
CA LYS A 209 5.32 10.99 -2.58
C LYS A 209 5.75 12.43 -2.89
N SER A 210 5.41 13.39 -2.04
CA SER A 210 5.77 14.80 -2.27
C SER A 210 7.30 14.96 -2.26
N PRO A 211 7.89 15.61 -3.28
CA PRO A 211 9.34 15.79 -3.34
C PRO A 211 9.85 16.50 -2.10
N THR A 212 10.81 15.89 -1.41
CA THR A 212 11.55 16.53 -0.32
C THR A 212 12.87 17.10 -0.83
N SER A 213 13.37 18.14 -0.15
CA SER A 213 14.72 18.65 -0.43
C SER A 213 15.79 17.57 -0.28
N PHE A 214 15.61 16.66 0.68
CA PHE A 214 16.48 15.50 0.88
C PHE A 214 16.50 14.60 -0.37
N CYS A 215 15.33 14.18 -0.85
CA CYS A 215 15.22 13.36 -2.04
C CYS A 215 15.86 14.02 -3.28
N ALA A 216 15.63 15.32 -3.46
CA ALA A 216 16.20 16.08 -4.57
C ALA A 216 17.74 16.17 -4.49
N GLN A 217 18.29 16.34 -3.29
CA GLN A 217 19.73 16.52 -3.07
C GLN A 217 20.51 15.21 -3.10
N VAL A 218 19.99 14.16 -2.44
CA VAL A 218 20.71 12.90 -2.23
C VAL A 218 20.45 11.91 -3.36
N TYR A 219 19.20 11.83 -3.82
CA TYR A 219 18.75 10.83 -4.78
C TYR A 219 18.38 11.44 -6.13
N HIS A 220 18.63 12.73 -6.36
CA HIS A 220 18.29 13.42 -7.61
C HIS A 220 16.80 13.32 -8.00
N ASN A 221 15.92 13.20 -7.01
CA ASN A 221 14.48 12.94 -7.15
C ASN A 221 14.09 11.51 -7.56
N ASP A 222 15.00 10.55 -7.46
CA ASP A 222 14.72 9.12 -7.62
C ASP A 222 14.20 8.53 -6.30
N CYS A 223 13.05 9.04 -5.84
CA CYS A 223 12.36 8.50 -4.66
C CYS A 223 10.93 8.11 -4.98
N SER A 224 10.42 7.18 -4.18
CA SER A 224 9.04 6.71 -4.27
C SER A 224 8.29 6.99 -2.97
N ILE A 225 7.69 5.96 -2.38
CA ILE A 225 6.84 6.04 -1.20
C ILE A 225 7.68 6.52 -0.01
N ALA A 226 7.12 7.43 0.79
CA ALA A 226 7.80 7.96 1.98
C ALA A 226 9.19 8.54 1.69
N ASN A 227 9.42 9.08 0.48
CA ASN A 227 10.72 9.58 0.04
C ASN A 227 11.86 8.55 0.08
N ALA A 228 11.55 7.25 0.13
CA ALA A 228 12.58 6.22 0.02
C ALA A 228 13.20 6.24 -1.37
N TYR A 229 14.52 6.05 -1.45
CA TYR A 229 15.22 5.85 -2.72
C TYR A 229 14.54 4.77 -3.53
N GLN A 230 14.34 5.01 -4.83
CA GLN A 230 13.94 4.00 -5.79
C GLN A 230 14.65 4.27 -7.12
N PRO A 231 15.50 3.35 -7.59
CA PRO A 231 16.21 3.54 -8.85
C PRO A 231 15.24 3.64 -10.03
N PRO A 232 15.67 4.27 -11.14
CA PRO A 232 14.88 4.29 -12.37
C PRO A 232 14.48 2.87 -12.78
N LEU A 233 13.20 2.71 -13.14
CA LEU A 233 12.67 1.41 -13.50
C LEU A 233 13.27 0.95 -14.83
N PRO A 234 13.42 -0.38 -15.03
CA PRO A 234 13.88 -0.92 -16.29
C PRO A 234 12.99 -0.45 -17.44
N HIS A 235 13.59 0.23 -18.41
CA HIS A 235 12.94 0.54 -19.67
C HIS A 235 13.15 -0.63 -20.62
N THR A 236 12.07 -1.18 -21.15
CA THR A 236 12.16 -2.04 -22.32
C THR A 236 12.55 -1.16 -23.50
N ALA A 237 13.75 -1.36 -24.03
CA ALA A 237 14.09 -0.80 -25.33
C ALA A 237 13.01 -1.25 -26.33
N PRO A 238 12.40 -0.33 -27.11
CA PRO A 238 11.38 -0.70 -28.08
C PRO A 238 11.96 -1.78 -28.98
N SER A 239 11.34 -2.97 -28.93
CA SER A 239 11.81 -4.14 -29.66
C SER A 239 11.79 -3.85 -31.16
N GLY A 240 12.97 -3.63 -31.75
CA GLY A 240 13.18 -3.87 -33.18
C GLY A 240 13.00 -2.70 -34.16
N THR A 241 13.00 -1.44 -33.75
CA THR A 241 13.23 -0.32 -34.69
C THR A 241 14.44 0.52 -34.26
N SER A 242 15.62 -0.06 -34.47
CA SER A 242 16.84 0.72 -34.63
C SER A 242 16.66 1.65 -35.83
N ASN A 243 16.21 2.89 -35.57
CA ASN A 243 16.32 4.10 -36.41
C ASN A 243 15.06 4.97 -36.29
N SER A 244 14.83 5.57 -35.13
CA SER A 244 14.11 6.84 -35.08
C SER A 244 14.71 7.70 -33.97
N GLY A 245 15.22 8.84 -34.39
CA GLY A 245 15.99 9.74 -33.54
C GLY A 245 15.18 10.31 -32.39
N LEU A 246 15.93 10.69 -31.35
CA LEU A 246 15.72 11.85 -30.48
C LEU A 246 14.32 12.50 -30.61
N ASN A 247 13.48 12.32 -29.58
CA ASN A 247 12.72 13.38 -28.87
C ASN A 247 11.34 12.96 -28.33
N ASN A 248 10.85 11.74 -28.57
CA ASN A 248 9.58 11.33 -27.97
C ASN A 248 9.79 10.72 -26.57
N ALA A 249 10.09 11.57 -25.59
CA ALA A 249 10.13 11.22 -24.16
C ALA A 249 8.80 10.66 -23.61
N LEU A 250 7.73 10.71 -24.40
CA LEU A 250 6.36 10.30 -24.07
C LEU A 250 6.07 8.80 -24.22
N ASP A 251 6.93 8.02 -24.87
CA ASP A 251 6.74 6.57 -25.06
C ASP A 251 7.73 5.72 -24.23
N ARG A 252 8.17 6.23 -23.07
CA ARG A 252 8.89 5.41 -22.09
C ARG A 252 7.91 4.44 -21.43
N VAL A 253 7.59 3.37 -22.14
CA VAL A 253 6.89 2.22 -21.57
C VAL A 253 7.88 1.56 -20.60
N HIS A 254 7.64 1.73 -19.29
CA HIS A 254 8.30 0.90 -18.29
C HIS A 254 7.98 -0.58 -18.57
N GLY A 255 8.90 -1.48 -18.24
CA GLY A 255 8.76 -2.91 -18.53
C GLY A 255 7.49 -3.55 -17.93
N ASN A 256 7.27 -4.82 -18.24
CA ASN A 256 6.12 -5.58 -17.74
C ASN A 256 6.30 -5.94 -16.25
N PHE A 257 5.38 -5.49 -15.38
CA PHE A 257 5.40 -5.77 -13.94
C PHE A 257 4.45 -6.91 -13.55
N LEU A 258 4.93 -7.89 -12.78
CA LEU A 258 4.10 -8.96 -12.21
C LEU A 258 3.56 -8.57 -10.83
N GLY A 259 2.29 -8.17 -10.76
CA GLY A 259 1.62 -7.91 -9.48
C GLY A 259 1.19 -9.19 -8.77
N THR A 260 1.20 -9.22 -7.44
CA THR A 260 0.67 -10.33 -6.62
C THR A 260 -0.24 -9.88 -5.48
N SER A 261 -0.79 -10.83 -4.71
CA SER A 261 -1.61 -10.55 -3.53
C SER A 261 -2.80 -9.64 -3.85
N THR A 262 -2.90 -8.45 -3.25
CA THR A 262 -4.03 -7.54 -3.50
C THR A 262 -4.13 -7.06 -4.95
N TYR A 263 -3.03 -7.04 -5.72
CA TYR A 263 -3.10 -6.75 -7.16
C TYR A 263 -3.97 -7.78 -7.90
N LYS A 264 -3.91 -9.07 -7.53
CA LYS A 264 -4.75 -10.14 -8.10
C LYS A 264 -6.23 -9.79 -7.97
N TYR A 265 -6.64 -9.45 -6.75
CA TYR A 265 -8.05 -9.17 -6.46
C TYR A 265 -8.53 -7.96 -7.24
N ALA A 266 -7.71 -6.91 -7.34
CA ALA A 266 -8.01 -5.74 -8.16
C ALA A 266 -8.21 -6.08 -9.64
N TRP A 267 -7.34 -6.90 -10.21
CA TRP A 267 -7.49 -7.37 -11.60
C TRP A 267 -8.77 -8.18 -11.79
N MET A 268 -9.07 -9.09 -10.86
CA MET A 268 -10.27 -9.94 -10.92
C MET A 268 -11.55 -9.11 -10.88
N PHE A 269 -11.67 -8.16 -9.95
CA PHE A 269 -12.91 -7.40 -9.81
C PHE A 269 -13.12 -6.31 -10.84
N LEU A 270 -12.03 -5.77 -11.40
CA LEU A 270 -12.13 -4.86 -12.54
C LEU A 270 -12.36 -5.61 -13.86
N GLN A 271 -12.33 -6.94 -13.84
CA GLN A 271 -12.38 -7.82 -15.01
C GLN A 271 -11.39 -7.40 -16.08
N LEU A 272 -10.16 -7.12 -15.64
CA LEU A 272 -9.10 -6.78 -16.55
C LEU A 272 -8.60 -8.06 -17.25
N PRO A 273 -8.18 -7.97 -18.52
CA PRO A 273 -7.42 -9.05 -19.13
C PRO A 273 -6.13 -9.32 -18.35
N GLU A 274 -5.50 -10.45 -18.62
CA GLU A 274 -4.24 -10.86 -17.99
C GLU A 274 -3.18 -9.74 -18.04
N THR A 275 -3.11 -9.00 -19.14
CA THR A 275 -2.24 -7.83 -19.26
C THR A 275 -3.05 -6.57 -19.51
N ALA A 276 -2.83 -5.51 -18.72
CA ALA A 276 -3.59 -4.27 -18.81
C ALA A 276 -2.72 -3.06 -18.49
N SER A 277 -2.92 -1.96 -19.21
CA SER A 277 -2.24 -0.70 -18.86
C SER A 277 -2.87 -0.07 -17.62
N LEU A 278 -2.12 0.84 -16.95
CA LEU A 278 -2.70 1.62 -15.85
C LEU A 278 -3.88 2.48 -16.31
N ARG A 279 -3.91 2.87 -17.59
CA ARG A 279 -5.04 3.56 -18.20
C ARG A 279 -6.29 2.69 -18.30
N ASP A 280 -6.13 1.42 -18.70
CA ASP A 280 -7.25 0.48 -18.80
C ASP A 280 -7.79 0.15 -17.39
N PHE A 281 -6.87 0.01 -16.43
CA PHE A 281 -7.19 -0.12 -15.01
C PHE A 281 -8.01 1.07 -14.50
N ASP A 282 -7.54 2.30 -14.72
CA ASP A 282 -8.23 3.52 -14.30
C ASP A 282 -9.62 3.64 -14.96
N ALA A 283 -9.75 3.30 -16.25
CA ALA A 283 -11.02 3.34 -16.94
C ALA A 283 -12.06 2.39 -16.30
N LYS A 284 -11.66 1.16 -15.97
CA LYS A 284 -12.54 0.21 -15.28
C LYS A 284 -12.85 0.64 -13.84
N ALA A 285 -11.87 1.20 -13.14
CA ALA A 285 -12.05 1.69 -11.78
C ALA A 285 -13.06 2.85 -11.70
N VAL A 286 -13.04 3.75 -12.68
CA VAL A 286 -14.05 4.84 -12.81
C VAL A 286 -15.47 4.29 -12.84
N ASP A 287 -15.70 3.20 -13.57
CA ASP A 287 -17.04 2.63 -13.70
C ASP A 287 -17.46 1.87 -12.44
N ILE A 288 -16.59 1.03 -11.88
CA ILE A 288 -16.89 0.28 -10.65
C ILE A 288 -17.16 1.22 -9.47
N CYS A 289 -16.40 2.30 -9.32
CA CYS A 289 -16.58 3.26 -8.21
C CYS A 289 -17.96 3.94 -8.19
N LYS A 290 -18.69 3.97 -9.31
CA LYS A 290 -20.04 4.55 -9.41
C LYS A 290 -21.12 3.63 -8.83
N TYR A 291 -20.84 2.35 -8.65
CA TYR A 291 -21.84 1.38 -8.22
C TYR A 291 -22.26 1.65 -6.76
N THR A 292 -23.54 1.42 -6.47
CA THR A 292 -23.99 1.26 -5.09
C THR A 292 -23.41 -0.04 -4.52
N TYR A 293 -23.38 -0.17 -3.20
CA TYR A 293 -22.88 -1.39 -2.57
C TYR A 293 -23.70 -2.62 -2.99
N THR A 294 -25.02 -2.49 -3.10
CA THR A 294 -25.92 -3.54 -3.56
C THR A 294 -25.66 -3.94 -5.02
N ASP A 295 -25.51 -2.96 -5.91
CA ASP A 295 -25.21 -3.22 -7.33
C ASP A 295 -23.84 -3.89 -7.49
N LEU A 296 -22.88 -3.49 -6.66
CA LEU A 296 -21.57 -4.11 -6.63
C LEU A 296 -21.66 -5.57 -6.20
N GLN A 297 -22.38 -5.89 -5.12
CA GLN A 297 -22.60 -7.28 -4.71
C GLN A 297 -23.23 -8.12 -5.84
N ALA A 298 -24.26 -7.60 -6.52
CA ALA A 298 -24.88 -8.27 -7.64
C ALA A 298 -23.91 -8.48 -8.81
N TYR A 299 -23.08 -7.47 -9.11
CA TYR A 299 -22.03 -7.57 -10.12
C TYR A 299 -21.05 -8.70 -9.82
N TYR A 300 -20.60 -8.84 -8.57
CA TYR A 300 -19.70 -9.93 -8.19
C TYR A 300 -20.33 -11.31 -8.33
N ILE A 301 -21.58 -11.46 -7.85
CA ILE A 301 -22.33 -12.72 -7.92
C ILE A 301 -22.51 -13.15 -9.38
N ASN A 302 -22.88 -12.21 -10.26
CA ASN A 302 -23.19 -12.52 -11.67
C ASN A 302 -21.96 -12.87 -12.51
N ASN A 303 -20.78 -12.41 -12.11
CA ASN A 303 -19.55 -12.64 -12.88
C ASN A 303 -18.76 -13.86 -12.38
N SER A 304 -19.37 -14.71 -11.56
CA SER A 304 -18.80 -15.99 -11.10
C SER A 304 -17.39 -15.86 -10.53
N LEU A 305 -17.07 -14.71 -9.93
CA LEU A 305 -15.84 -14.52 -9.17
C LEU A 305 -15.86 -15.28 -7.82
N ASN A 306 -16.81 -16.23 -7.70
CA ASN A 306 -17.21 -16.95 -6.50
C ASN A 306 -16.36 -18.21 -6.22
N THR A 307 -15.31 -18.50 -6.99
CA THR A 307 -14.47 -19.67 -6.71
C THR A 307 -13.65 -19.51 -5.42
N ASP A 308 -13.42 -18.27 -4.96
CA ASP A 308 -12.75 -17.90 -3.69
C ASP A 308 -13.69 -17.11 -2.74
N ASN A 309 -14.95 -17.56 -2.63
CA ASN A 309 -16.08 -16.84 -2.03
C ASN A 309 -15.81 -16.14 -0.68
N ASP A 310 -15.15 -16.80 0.26
CA ASP A 310 -15.10 -16.30 1.64
C ASP A 310 -14.18 -15.10 1.83
N LYS A 311 -13.18 -14.92 0.96
CA LYS A 311 -12.22 -13.79 1.09
C LYS A 311 -12.62 -12.58 0.27
N MET A 312 -13.39 -12.78 -0.81
CA MET A 312 -13.77 -11.68 -1.67
C MET A 312 -14.85 -10.81 -1.03
N THR A 313 -15.80 -11.41 -0.31
CA THR A 313 -16.91 -10.70 0.37
C THR A 313 -16.42 -9.58 1.29
N ASP A 314 -15.32 -9.81 2.00
CA ASP A 314 -14.73 -8.82 2.91
C ASP A 314 -14.11 -7.62 2.18
N ILE A 315 -13.69 -7.77 0.92
CA ILE A 315 -13.05 -6.70 0.15
C ILE A 315 -14.02 -5.91 -0.73
N ILE A 316 -15.20 -6.46 -1.06
CA ILE A 316 -16.22 -5.81 -1.91
C ILE A 316 -16.47 -4.35 -1.50
N PRO A 317 -16.68 -4.02 -0.21
CA PRO A 317 -16.97 -2.64 0.17
C PRO A 317 -15.87 -1.63 -0.15
N TYR A 318 -14.63 -2.10 -0.30
CA TYR A 318 -13.43 -1.26 -0.44
C TYR A 318 -12.86 -1.29 -1.85
N THR A 319 -13.55 -1.86 -2.83
CA THR A 319 -13.00 -2.02 -4.19
C THR A 319 -12.64 -0.69 -4.84
N CYS A 320 -13.45 0.35 -4.64
CA CYS A 320 -13.11 1.71 -5.08
C CYS A 320 -11.83 2.24 -4.39
N PHE A 321 -11.70 2.06 -3.07
CA PHE A 321 -10.49 2.39 -2.32
C PHE A 321 -9.27 1.62 -2.84
N ILE A 322 -9.39 0.30 -3.00
CA ILE A 322 -8.30 -0.58 -3.48
C ILE A 322 -7.84 -0.16 -4.87
N ALA A 323 -8.78 0.09 -5.78
CA ALA A 323 -8.46 0.52 -7.13
C ALA A 323 -7.75 1.88 -7.13
N ALA A 324 -8.29 2.86 -6.39
CA ALA A 324 -7.65 4.18 -6.30
C ALA A 324 -6.27 4.10 -5.61
N TYR A 325 -6.12 3.23 -4.61
CA TYR A 325 -4.84 3.01 -3.92
C TYR A 325 -3.79 2.42 -4.83
N ILE A 326 -4.12 1.33 -5.53
CA ILE A 326 -3.23 0.70 -6.52
C ILE A 326 -2.88 1.68 -7.63
N SER A 327 -3.86 2.45 -8.13
CA SER A 327 -3.61 3.44 -9.18
C SER A 327 -2.61 4.49 -8.72
N VAL A 328 -2.83 5.11 -7.55
CA VAL A 328 -1.93 6.13 -7.01
C VAL A 328 -0.57 5.53 -6.60
N LEU A 329 -0.54 4.27 -6.15
CA LEU A 329 0.68 3.54 -5.81
C LEU A 329 1.56 3.29 -7.03
N LEU A 330 0.97 2.78 -8.11
CA LEU A 330 1.64 2.50 -9.36
C LEU A 330 1.90 3.76 -10.18
N GLN A 331 1.20 4.88 -9.94
CA GLN A 331 1.49 6.13 -10.62
C GLN A 331 2.88 6.64 -10.21
N GLY A 332 3.78 6.66 -11.20
CA GLY A 332 5.12 7.24 -11.08
C GLY A 332 5.09 8.74 -11.33
N LYS A 333 6.27 9.36 -11.29
CA LYS A 333 6.44 10.79 -11.52
C LYS A 333 6.01 11.24 -12.92
N ASP A 334 6.06 10.34 -13.90
CA ASP A 334 5.84 10.62 -15.33
C ASP A 334 4.61 9.89 -15.93
N ASP A 335 3.60 9.53 -15.11
CA ASP A 335 2.26 9.08 -15.53
C ASP A 335 2.10 7.84 -16.46
N VAL A 336 3.15 7.13 -16.88
CA VAL A 336 3.03 6.02 -17.85
C VAL A 336 3.50 4.67 -17.30
N TRP A 337 2.58 3.86 -16.77
CA TRP A 337 2.85 2.46 -16.36
C TRP A 337 2.04 1.46 -17.18
N ARG A 338 2.69 0.35 -17.55
CA ARG A 338 2.03 -0.87 -18.03
C ARG A 338 2.33 -2.00 -17.05
N ALA A 339 1.29 -2.62 -16.50
CA ALA A 339 1.43 -3.77 -15.62
C ALA A 339 0.98 -5.04 -16.35
N CYS A 340 1.69 -6.15 -16.14
CA CYS A 340 1.36 -7.45 -16.73
C CYS A 340 1.13 -8.44 -15.61
N TYR A 341 -0.14 -8.74 -15.35
CA TYR A 341 -0.46 -9.73 -14.34
C TYR A 341 -0.42 -11.13 -14.96
N TYR A 342 0.64 -11.92 -14.75
CA TYR A 342 0.57 -13.34 -15.06
C TYR A 342 -0.26 -14.05 -13.99
N CYS A 343 -1.46 -14.45 -14.36
CA CYS A 343 -2.31 -15.29 -13.53
C CYS A 343 -1.87 -16.74 -13.75
N TYR A 344 -0.85 -17.19 -12.99
CA TYR A 344 -0.73 -18.62 -12.76
C TYR A 344 -1.91 -19.02 -11.87
N LEU A 345 -3.01 -19.39 -12.52
CA LEU A 345 -4.10 -20.16 -11.92
C LEU A 345 -3.50 -21.49 -11.45
N TRP A 346 -3.25 -21.59 -10.15
CA TRP A 346 -3.00 -22.84 -9.45
C TRP A 346 -4.28 -23.24 -8.72
#